data_AF-A0A8C2F725-F1
#
_entry.id   AF-A0A8C2F725-F1
#
_cell.length_a   1.000
_cell.length_b   1.000
_cell.length_c   1.000
_cell.angle_alpha   90.00
_cell.angle_beta   90.00
_cell.angle_gamma   90.00
#
_symmetry.space_group_name_H-M   'P 1'
#
loop_
_entity.id
_entity.type
_entity.pdbx_description
1 polymer ?
#
loop_
_entity_poly.entity_id
_entity_poly.type
_entity_poly.pdbx_seq_one_letter_code
_entity_poly.pdbx_strand_id
1 'polypeptide(L)'
;MADEVAQAQSAQPGGDTIFGKIIRKEIPANIFYEDDQCIAFHDVAPQAPTHFLVVPRKPITQISKAEDADKEVSIKLILVTKC
;
A
#
# COMPACT_ATOMS: atom_id res chain seq x y z
N MET A 1 -7.28 -14.41 8.21
CA MET A 1 -8.16 -13.50 7.46
C MET A 1 -8.80 -12.43 8.36
N ALA A 2 -9.68 -12.76 9.32
CA ALA A 2 -10.25 -11.74 10.23
C ALA A 2 -9.22 -11.17 11.26
N ASP A 3 -8.24 -11.96 11.68
CA ASP A 3 -7.17 -11.49 12.57
C ASP A 3 -6.21 -10.49 11.92
N GLU A 4 -5.94 -10.64 10.63
CA GLU A 4 -4.96 -9.81 9.91
C GLU A 4 -5.50 -8.40 9.62
N VAL A 5 -6.80 -8.28 9.36
CA VAL A 5 -7.47 -6.97 9.24
C VAL A 5 -7.47 -6.20 10.57
N ALA A 6 -7.58 -6.90 11.70
CA ALA A 6 -7.46 -6.29 13.03
C ALA A 6 -6.02 -5.84 13.32
N GLN A 7 -5.01 -6.56 12.83
CA GLN A 7 -3.60 -6.18 12.95
C GLN A 7 -3.26 -4.95 12.09
N ALA A 8 -3.87 -4.80 10.92
CA ALA A 8 -3.72 -3.60 10.10
C ALA A 8 -4.20 -2.33 10.83
N GLN A 9 -5.26 -2.45 11.65
CA GLN A 9 -5.84 -1.34 12.42
C GLN A 9 -5.02 -0.95 13.67
N SER A 10 -4.08 -1.79 14.10
CA SER A 10 -3.30 -1.61 15.33
C SER A 10 -1.80 -1.36 15.11
N ALA A 11 -1.35 -1.22 13.86
CA ALA A 11 0.06 -1.04 13.53
C ALA A 11 0.64 0.31 13.99
N GLN A 12 1.76 0.27 14.73
CA GLN A 12 2.51 1.45 15.14
C GLN A 12 3.31 2.07 13.97
N PRO A 13 3.46 3.40 13.90
CA PRO A 13 4.24 4.06 12.85
C PRO A 13 5.73 3.71 13.00
N GLY A 14 6.24 2.87 12.09
CA GLY A 14 7.65 2.47 12.02
C GLY A 14 7.91 0.95 12.12
N GLY A 15 6.87 0.14 12.35
CA GLY A 15 6.96 -1.33 12.39
C GLY A 15 6.67 -2.03 11.05
N ASP A 16 6.90 -3.34 11.02
CA ASP A 16 6.62 -4.21 9.87
C ASP A 16 5.12 -4.33 9.64
N THR A 17 4.59 -3.55 8.69
CA THR A 17 3.15 -3.48 8.43
C THR A 17 2.68 -4.65 7.59
N ILE A 18 1.38 -4.91 7.60
CA ILE A 18 0.75 -5.88 6.68
C ILE A 18 1.09 -5.57 5.22
N PHE A 19 1.21 -4.28 4.87
CA PHE A 19 1.63 -3.83 3.55
C PHE A 19 3.08 -4.19 3.24
N GLY A 20 3.98 -4.09 4.23
CA GLY A 20 5.35 -4.57 4.13
C GLY A 20 5.41 -6.07 3.79
N LYS A 21 4.60 -6.88 4.46
CA LYS A 21 4.48 -8.32 4.19
C LYS A 21 3.92 -8.62 2.79
N ILE A 22 2.96 -7.82 2.32
CA ILE A 22 2.43 -7.92 0.94
C ILE A 22 3.52 -7.58 -0.08
N ILE A 23 4.30 -6.51 0.14
CA ILE A 23 5.43 -6.13 -0.73
C ILE A 23 6.50 -7.24 -0.77
N ARG A 24 6.76 -7.90 0.37
CA ARG A 24 7.67 -9.06 0.48
C ARG A 24 7.08 -10.36 -0.08
N LYS A 25 5.81 -10.36 -0.52
CA LYS A 25 5.07 -11.53 -1.02
C LYS A 25 4.91 -12.64 0.04
N GLU A 26 4.94 -12.28 1.32
CA GLU A 26 4.67 -13.21 2.44
C GLU A 26 3.18 -13.49 2.61
N ILE A 27 2.33 -12.51 2.29
CA ILE A 27 0.87 -12.62 2.32
C ILE A 27 0.34 -12.58 0.89
N PRO A 28 -0.57 -13.49 0.50
CA PRO A 28 -1.17 -13.45 -0.82
C PRO A 28 -2.04 -12.20 -0.98
N ALA A 29 -1.76 -11.42 -2.02
CA ALA A 29 -2.57 -10.28 -2.45
C ALA A 29 -2.82 -10.36 -3.95
N ASN A 30 -3.99 -9.92 -4.40
CA ASN A 30 -4.31 -9.86 -5.83
C ASN A 30 -3.69 -8.61 -6.46
N ILE A 31 -2.41 -8.72 -6.81
CA ILE A 31 -1.60 -7.65 -7.40
C ILE A 31 -1.86 -7.62 -8.91
N PHE A 32 -2.27 -6.46 -9.42
CA PHE A 32 -2.47 -6.25 -10.87
C PHE A 32 -1.46 -5.27 -11.47
N TYR A 33 -0.73 -4.53 -10.63
CA TYR A 33 0.36 -3.65 -11.07
C TYR A 33 1.51 -3.68 -10.05
N GLU A 34 2.74 -3.83 -10.51
CA GLU A 34 3.94 -3.84 -9.67
C GLU A 34 5.08 -3.19 -10.46
N ASP A 35 5.76 -2.21 -9.86
CA ASP A 35 6.99 -1.64 -10.40
C ASP A 35 8.06 -1.42 -9.30
N ASP A 36 9.16 -0.74 -9.65
CA ASP A 36 10.29 -0.51 -8.75
C ASP A 36 9.97 0.47 -7.59
N GLN A 37 8.91 1.27 -7.71
CA GLN A 37 8.58 2.34 -6.77
C GLN A 37 7.27 2.08 -6.02
N CYS A 38 6.30 1.38 -6.61
CA CYS A 38 5.01 1.10 -6.01
C CYS A 38 4.42 -0.25 -6.44
N ILE A 39 3.39 -0.67 -5.70
CA ILE A 39 2.59 -1.87 -5.97
C ILE A 39 1.12 -1.52 -5.85
N ALA A 40 0.28 -2.08 -6.72
CA ALA A 40 -1.17 -1.93 -6.68
C ALA A 40 -1.85 -3.30 -6.60
N PHE A 41 -2.76 -3.45 -5.65
CA PHE A 41 -3.48 -4.70 -5.41
C PHE A 41 -4.92 -4.43 -4.95
N HIS A 42 -5.81 -5.39 -5.16
CA HIS A 42 -7.19 -5.29 -4.72
C HIS A 42 -7.30 -5.38 -3.19
N ASP A 43 -8.22 -4.58 -2.63
CA ASP A 43 -8.52 -4.64 -1.21
C ASP A 43 -9.24 -5.95 -0.85
N VAL A 44 -8.92 -6.51 0.31
CA VAL A 44 -9.54 -7.76 0.80
C VAL A 44 -10.98 -7.54 1.28
N ALA A 45 -11.31 -6.33 1.72
CA ALA A 45 -12.62 -5.90 2.20
C ALA A 45 -13.11 -4.68 1.39
N PRO A 46 -13.40 -4.86 0.08
CA PRO A 46 -13.75 -3.76 -0.81
C PRO A 46 -15.03 -3.04 -0.35
N GLN A 47 -14.98 -1.71 -0.30
CA GLN A 47 -16.13 -0.85 0.04
C GLN A 47 -16.89 -0.34 -1.19
N ALA A 48 -16.41 -0.68 -2.39
CA ALA A 48 -16.96 -0.29 -3.68
C ALA A 48 -16.73 -1.40 -4.72
N PRO A 49 -17.46 -1.43 -5.85
CA PRO A 49 -17.29 -2.43 -6.91
C PRO A 49 -15.86 -2.50 -7.44
N THR A 50 -15.19 -1.35 -7.50
CA THR A 50 -13.76 -1.25 -7.82
C THR A 50 -13.07 -0.58 -6.62
N HIS A 51 -12.36 -1.36 -5.82
CA HIS A 51 -11.56 -0.86 -4.72
C HIS A 51 -10.19 -1.54 -4.71
N PHE A 52 -9.14 -0.74 -4.88
CA PHE A 52 -7.77 -1.19 -4.87
C PHE A 52 -6.89 -0.16 -4.16
N LEU A 53 -5.78 -0.65 -3.63
CA LEU A 53 -4.80 0.15 -2.93
C LEU A 53 -3.54 0.23 -3.76
N VAL A 54 -2.96 1.43 -3.85
CA VAL A 54 -1.62 1.64 -4.41
C VAL A 54 -0.71 2.07 -3.27
N VAL A 55 0.38 1.34 -3.06
CA VAL A 55 1.28 1.52 -1.92
C VAL A 55 2.71 1.71 -2.42
N PRO A 56 3.45 2.73 -1.95
CA PRO A 56 4.87 2.89 -2.30
C PRO A 56 5.72 1.80 -1.63
N ARG A 57 6.79 1.37 -2.31
CA ARG A 57 7.79 0.46 -1.71
C ARG A 57 8.62 1.15 -0.63
N LYS A 58 8.83 2.46 -0.75
CA LYS A 58 9.49 3.24 0.29
C LYS A 58 8.56 3.31 1.52
N PRO A 59 9.04 2.95 2.73
CA PRO A 59 8.22 2.93 3.92
C PRO A 59 7.95 4.37 4.41
N ILE A 60 6.85 4.96 3.90
CA ILE A 60 6.34 6.24 4.36
C ILE A 60 5.18 5.95 5.31
N THR A 61 5.38 6.19 6.61
CA THR A 61 4.37 5.78 7.61
C THR A 61 3.05 6.54 7.47
N GLN A 62 3.11 7.81 7.04
CA GLN A 62 1.98 8.72 6.95
C GLN A 62 2.28 9.80 5.91
N ILE A 63 1.27 10.27 5.19
CA ILE A 63 1.42 11.33 4.19
C ILE A 63 1.98 12.63 4.79
N SER A 64 1.63 12.94 6.04
CA SER A 64 2.12 14.12 6.75
C SER A 64 3.63 14.10 7.03
N LYS A 65 4.27 12.94 6.89
CA LYS A 65 5.73 12.77 7.03
C LYS A 65 6.44 12.63 5.68
N ALA A 66 5.73 12.81 4.57
CA ALA A 66 6.35 12.82 3.25
C ALA A 66 7.25 14.05 3.13
N GLU A 67 8.45 13.85 2.60
CA GLU A 67 9.42 14.92 2.38
C GLU A 67 9.39 15.39 0.92
N ASP A 68 10.11 16.48 0.60
CA ASP A 68 10.19 16.99 -0.76
C ASP A 68 10.77 15.96 -1.76
N ALA A 69 11.66 15.08 -1.27
CA ALA A 69 12.22 13.96 -2.03
C ALA A 69 11.19 12.87 -2.39
N ASP A 70 10.01 12.84 -1.74
CA ASP A 70 8.93 11.88 -1.99
C ASP A 70 7.89 12.37 -3.00
N LYS A 71 8.05 13.60 -3.50
CA LYS A 71 7.10 14.21 -4.45
C LYS A 71 6.93 13.37 -5.71
N GLU A 72 8.02 12.89 -6.30
CA GLU A 72 7.97 12.08 -7.53
C GLU A 72 7.20 10.77 -7.32
N VAL A 73 7.44 10.08 -6.21
CA VAL A 73 6.72 8.84 -5.86
C VAL A 73 5.23 9.12 -5.62
N SER A 74 4.92 10.22 -4.93
CA SER A 74 3.54 10.62 -4.64
C SER A 74 2.75 10.98 -5.90
N ILE A 75 3.38 11.70 -6.84
CA ILE A 75 2.78 12.02 -8.14
C ILE A 75 2.56 10.75 -8.95
N LYS A 76 3.56 9.87 -8.99
CA LYS A 76 3.46 8.59 -9.72
C LYS A 76 2.33 7.72 -9.19
N LEU A 77 2.15 7.66 -7.87
CA LEU A 77 1.06 6.92 -7.24
C LEU A 77 -0.31 7.33 -7.82
N ILE A 78 -0.55 8.64 -7.96
CA ILE A 78 -1.79 9.18 -8.53
C ILE A 78 -1.90 8.86 -10.01
N LEU A 79 -0.81 8.89 -10.77
CA LEU A 79 -0.83 8.54 -12.20
C LEU A 79 -1.18 7.07 -12.43
N VAL A 80 -0.71 6.16 -11.57
CA VAL A 80 -1.06 4.73 -11.65
C VAL A 80 -2.55 4.50 -11.39
N THR A 81 -3.20 5.34 -10.57
CA THR A 81 -4.65 5.23 -10.32
C THR A 81 -5.52 5.73 -11.48
N LYS A 82 -4.93 6.37 -12.50
CA LYS A 82 -5.64 6.99 -13.63
C LYS A 82 -5.95 6.00 -14.78
N CYS A 83 -6.14 4.73 -14.47
CA CYS A 83 -6.51 3.70 -15.44
C CYS A 83 -8.01 3.69 -15.74
#